data_AF-A0A8T4N9F1-F1
#
_entry.id   AF-A0A8T4N9F1-F1
#
_cell.length_a   1.000
_cell.length_b   1.000
_cell.length_c   1.000
_cell.angle_alpha   90.00
_cell.angle_beta   90.00
_cell.angle_gamma   90.00
#
_symmetry.space_group_name_H-M   'P 1'
#
loop_
_entity.id
_entity.type
_entity.pdbx_description
1 polymer ?
#
loop_
_entity_poly.entity_id
_entity_poly.type
_entity_poly.pdbx_seq_one_letter_code
_entity_poly.pdbx_strand_id
1 'polypeptide(L)' 'MEEVYDVLILGGDPACLTVAIYCGWYNLKTLVVASSFGGAANLDGASSKFCGD' A
#
# COMPACT_ATOMS: atom_id res chain seq x y z
N MET A 1 -16.22 18.96 0.61
CA MET A 1 -14.91 19.41 0.12
C MET A 1 -14.16 18.15 -0.25
N GLU A 2 -13.69 18.05 -1.50
CA GLU A 2 -13.03 16.83 -2.00
C GLU A 2 -11.58 16.81 -1.50
N GLU A 3 -11.18 15.70 -0.88
CA GLU A 3 -9.82 15.50 -0.39
C GLU A 3 -8.93 15.08 -1.57
N VAL A 4 -8.04 15.96 -2.01
CA VAL A 4 -7.02 15.63 -3.03
C VAL A 4 -5.87 14.90 -2.34
N TYR A 5 -5.39 13.82 -2.97
CA TYR A 5 -4.24 13.02 -2.55
C TYR A 5 -3.17 13.06 -3.64
N ASP A 6 -1.90 13.08 -3.25
CA ASP A 6 -0.78 13.10 -4.20
C ASP A 6 -0.52 11.71 -4.79
N VAL A 7 -0.76 10.67 -3.99
CA VAL A 7 -0.50 9.28 -4.37
C VAL A 7 -1.62 8.39 -3.84
N LEU A 8 -2.17 7.56 -4.73
CA LEU A 8 -3.13 6.51 -4.40
C LEU A 8 -2.45 5.14 -4.54
N ILE A 9 -2.50 4.35 -3.47
CA ILE A 9 -1.96 2.99 -3.43
C ILE A 9 -3.13 2.02 -3.26
N LEU A 10 -3.25 1.07 -4.19
CA LEU A 10 -4.27 0.04 -4.19
C LEU A 10 -3.63 -1.31 -3.87
N GLY A 11 -3.89 -1.84 -2.68
CA GLY A 11 -3.25 -3.06 -2.19
C GLY A 11 -2.60 -2.86 -0.82
N GLY A 12 -2.78 -3.84 0.06
CA GLY A 12 -2.27 -3.83 1.43
C GLY A 12 -1.13 -4.80 1.66
N ASP A 13 -0.57 -5.40 0.61
CA ASP A 13 0.58 -6.28 0.71
C ASP A 13 1.83 -5.52 1.18
N PRO A 14 2.86 -6.23 1.70
CA PRO A 14 4.07 -5.60 2.20
C PRO A 14 4.80 -4.75 1.15
N ALA A 15 4.71 -5.04 -0.15
CA ALA A 15 5.38 -4.22 -1.15
C ALA A 15 4.70 -2.83 -1.23
N CYS A 16 3.37 -2.77 -1.29
CA CYS A 16 2.65 -1.50 -1.37
C CYS A 16 2.71 -0.71 -0.04
N LEU A 17 2.81 -1.40 1.11
CA LEU A 17 3.08 -0.75 2.40
C LEU A 17 4.47 -0.09 2.47
N THR A 18 5.51 -0.69 1.88
CA THR A 18 6.83 -0.04 1.83
C THR A 18 6.76 1.28 1.04
N VAL A 19 6.04 1.31 -0.09
CA VAL A 19 5.83 2.53 -0.88
C VAL A 19 5.13 3.60 -0.05
N ALA A 20 4.09 3.25 0.71
CA ALA A 20 3.40 4.19 1.59
C ALA A 20 4.33 4.82 2.64
N ILE A 21 5.26 4.04 3.20
CA ILE A 21 6.28 4.55 4.14
C ILE A 21 7.22 5.53 3.44
N TYR A 22 7.73 5.19 2.25
CA TYR A 22 8.57 6.10 1.47
C TYR A 22 7.84 7.38 1.09
N CYS A 23 6.56 7.30 0.70
CA CYS A 23 5.74 8.48 0.44
C CYS A 23 5.61 9.38 1.67
N GLY A 24 5.48 8.79 2.87
CA GLY A 24 5.50 9.52 4.13
C GLY A 24 6.81 10.27 4.38
N TRP A 25 7.96 9.68 4.02
CA TRP A 25 9.26 10.37 4.11
C TRP A 25 9.35 11.60 3.21
N TYR A 26 8.75 11.52 2.03
CA TYR A 26 8.66 12.65 1.11
C TYR A 26 7.49 13.60 1.42
N ASN A 27 6.80 13.42 2.56
CA ASN A 27 5.67 14.25 2.99
C ASN A 27 4.52 14.30 1.96
N LEU A 28 4.36 13.24 1.17
CA LEU A 28 3.28 13.13 0.19
C LEU A 28 1.97 12.75 0.90
N LYS A 29 0.86 13.37 0.49
CA LYS A 29 -0.46 13.01 0.99
C LYS A 29 -0.92 11.71 0.33
N THR A 30 -0.52 10.59 0.92
CA THR A 30 -0.81 9.23 0.45
C THR A 30 -2.14 8.68 0.98
N LEU A 31 -2.92 8.05 0.11
CA LEU A 31 -4.07 7.21 0.48
C LEU A 31 -3.77 5.75 0.13
N VAL A 32 -3.87 4.86 1.12
CA VAL A 32 -3.76 3.40 0.92
C VAL A 32 -5.13 2.77 1.08
N VAL A 33 -5.59 2.06 0.04
CA VAL A 33 -6.86 1.34 0.05
C VAL A 33 -6.58 -0.14 -0.16
N ALA A 34 -7.03 -0.97 0.77
CA ALA A 34 -6.82 -2.40 0.73
C ALA A 34 -8.02 -3.13 1.34
N SER A 35 -8.36 -4.31 0.80
CA SER A 35 -9.34 -5.20 1.42
C SER A 35 -8.79 -5.90 2.67
N SER A 36 -7.48 -6.09 2.74
CA SER A 36 -6.74 -6.63 3.88
C SER A 36 -5.31 -6.11 3.86
N PHE A 37 -4.72 -5.91 5.04
CA PHE A 37 -3.34 -5.50 5.20
C PHE A 37 -2.45 -6.71 5.49
N GLY A 38 -1.25 -6.73 4.92
CA GLY A 38 -0.24 -7.77 5.06
C GLY A 38 -0.23 -8.83 3.96
N GLY A 39 -1.26 -8.90 3.10
CA GLY A 39 -1.29 -9.74 1.90
C GLY A 39 -0.84 -11.20 2.12
N ALA A 40 -0.10 -11.73 1.15
CA ALA A 40 0.46 -13.09 1.20
C ALA A 40 1.38 -13.32 2.41
N ALA A 41 2.05 -12.29 2.92
CA ALA A 41 2.93 -12.41 4.08
C ALA A 41 2.21 -12.79 5.39
N ASN A 42 0.88 -12.63 5.45
CA ASN A 42 0.06 -13.15 6.57
C ASN A 42 -0.45 -14.57 6.33
N LEU A 43 -0.48 -15.05 5.08
CA LEU A 43 -1.18 -16.29 4.70
C LEU A 43 -0.23 -17.47 4.51
N ASP A 44 0.94 -17.25 3.93
CA ASP A 44 2.02 -18.23 3.86
C ASP A 44 3.24 -17.50 3.27
N GLY A 45 4.48 -17.90 3.57
CA GLY A 45 5.72 -17.23 3.11
C GLY A 45 5.97 -17.20 1.59
N ALA A 46 4.93 -17.24 0.76
CA ALA A 46 4.93 -17.26 -0.69
C ALA A 46 4.88 -15.84 -1.27
N SER A 47 6.04 -15.41 -1.78
CA SER A 47 6.27 -14.46 -2.88
C SER A 47 5.21 -13.36 -3.09
N SER A 48 5.58 -12.13 -2.72
CA SER A 48 4.88 -10.88 -3.02
C SER A 48 4.44 -10.82 -4.49
N LYS A 49 3.14 -11.04 -4.74
CA LYS A 49 2.55 -10.60 -6.01
C LYS A 49 2.49 -9.07 -5.97
N PHE A 50 2.85 -8.46 -7.11
CA PHE A 50 2.85 -7.01 -7.30
C PHE A 50 1.49 -6.41 -6.92
N CYS A 51 1.49 -5.13 -6.54
CA CYS A 51 0.30 -4.31 -6.24
C CYS A 51 -0.88 -4.65 -7.18
N GLY A 52 -1.78 -5.52 -6.72
CA GLY A 52 -2.79 -6.14 -7.57
C GLY A 52 -3.16 -7.55 -7.12
N ASP A 53 -4.04 -7.60 -6.12
CA ASP A 53 -4.85 -8.73 -5.62
C ASP A 53 -4.15 -9.86 -4.85
#